data_AF-A0A6B3F150-F1
#
_entry.id   AF-A0A6B3F150-F1
#
_cell.length_a   1.000
_cell.length_b   1.000
_cell.length_c   1.000
_cell.angle_alpha   90.00
_cell.angle_beta   90.00
_cell.angle_gamma   90.00
#
_symmetry.space_group_name_H-M   'P 1'
#
loop_
_entity.id
_entity.type
_entity.pdbx_description
1 polymer ?
#
loop_
_entity_poly.entity_id
_entity_poly.type
_entity_poly.pdbx_seq_one_letter_code
_entity_poly.pdbx_strand_id
1 'polypeptide(L)'
;AQLHGIVRSLPRGAMVRVKAREEGSESFLLAARDQGRGRFGFRLPYVMPLAGHAAPQDVWDFALLPEPGVAPVPLGRVLGDLVDRKRVAVLPYTSLEHPAGGTTRVRPFVNVRGDLSLLMRDTGERTARLPAD
;
A
#
# COMPACT_ATOMS: atom_id res chain seq x y z
N ALA A 1 -6.91 4.13 -4.81
CA ALA A 1 -7.05 2.90 -5.63
C ALA A 1 -7.92 1.85 -4.92
N GLN A 2 -8.49 0.91 -5.68
CA GLN A 2 -9.11 -0.30 -5.14
C GLN A 2 -8.18 -1.49 -5.36
N LEU A 3 -7.99 -2.30 -4.32
CA LEU A 3 -7.10 -3.47 -4.32
C LEU A 3 -7.89 -4.70 -3.88
N HIS A 4 -7.55 -5.86 -4.44
CA HIS A 4 -8.26 -7.12 -4.23
C HIS A 4 -7.31 -8.21 -3.74
N GLY A 5 -7.84 -9.19 -3.00
CA GLY A 5 -7.10 -10.37 -2.57
C GLY A 5 -7.98 -11.62 -2.43
N ILE A 6 -7.35 -12.80 -2.39
CA ILE A 6 -7.96 -14.12 -2.15
C ILE A 6 -7.63 -14.65 -0.75
N VAL A 7 -8.64 -15.03 0.02
CA VAL A 7 -8.55 -15.65 1.35
C VAL A 7 -9.57 -16.79 1.45
N ARG A 8 -9.30 -17.84 2.24
CA ARG A 8 -10.27 -18.95 2.41
C ARG A 8 -11.57 -18.49 3.06
N SER A 9 -11.46 -17.65 4.08
CA SER A 9 -12.56 -16.92 4.72
C SER A 9 -12.00 -15.58 5.20
N LEU A 10 -12.77 -14.50 5.03
CA LEU A 10 -12.42 -13.20 5.60
C LEU A 10 -13.15 -13.08 6.94
N PRO A 11 -12.45 -13.06 8.09
CA PRO A 11 -13.11 -12.83 9.37
C PRO A 11 -13.84 -11.48 9.36
N ARG A 12 -14.97 -11.42 10.07
CA ARG A 12 -15.72 -10.17 10.21
C ARG A 12 -14.85 -9.15 10.94
N GLY A 13 -14.68 -7.98 10.33
CA GLY A 13 -13.86 -6.90 10.92
C GLY A 13 -12.37 -7.02 10.58
N ALA A 14 -11.97 -7.90 9.66
CA ALA A 14 -10.60 -7.92 9.16
C ALA A 14 -10.19 -6.55 8.59
N MET A 15 -8.96 -6.16 8.86
CA MET A 15 -8.40 -4.87 8.45
C MET A 15 -7.18 -5.09 7.56
N VAL A 16 -6.88 -4.13 6.69
CA VAL A 16 -5.62 -4.03 5.98
C VAL A 16 -4.80 -2.94 6.63
N ARG A 17 -3.65 -3.32 7.17
CA ARG A 17 -2.63 -2.38 7.63
C ARG A 17 -1.78 -1.95 6.44
N VAL A 18 -1.59 -0.65 6.33
CA VAL A 18 -0.64 -0.03 5.41
C VAL A 18 0.42 0.67 6.25
N LYS A 19 1.68 0.33 6.04
CA LYS A 19 2.78 0.84 6.87
C LYS A 19 3.97 1.21 5.98
N ALA A 20 4.53 2.41 6.16
CA ALA A 20 5.79 2.77 5.51
C ALA A 20 6.94 1.93 6.07
N ARG A 21 7.94 1.64 5.24
CA ARG A 21 9.13 0.90 5.65
C ARG A 21 10.07 1.72 6.52
N GLU A 22 9.97 3.04 6.46
CA GLU A 22 10.74 3.93 7.31
C GLU A 22 10.38 3.69 8.78
N GLU A 23 11.41 3.59 9.61
CA GLU A 23 11.25 3.35 11.04
C GLU A 23 10.53 4.54 11.71
N GLY A 24 9.68 4.27 12.70
CA GLY A 24 8.89 5.29 13.37
C GLY A 24 7.68 5.82 12.58
N SER A 25 7.49 5.42 11.32
CA SER A 25 6.32 5.82 10.54
C SER A 25 5.02 5.25 11.09
N GLU A 26 3.99 6.09 11.12
CA GLU A 26 2.63 5.65 11.45
C GLU A 26 2.09 4.67 10.42
N SER A 27 1.22 3.77 10.89
CA SER A 27 0.45 2.88 10.04
C SER A 27 -1.01 3.25 10.05
N PHE A 28 -1.70 3.02 8.94
CA PHE A 28 -3.15 3.20 8.86
C PHE A 28 -3.86 1.88 8.62
N LEU A 29 -5.09 1.80 9.12
CA LEU A 29 -5.96 0.63 9.00
C LEU A 29 -7.11 0.93 8.05
N LEU A 30 -7.32 0.04 7.09
CA LEU A 30 -8.39 0.11 6.10
C LEU A 30 -9.30 -1.10 6.25
N ALA A 31 -10.61 -0.92 6.21
CA ALA A 31 -11.53 -2.06 6.28
C ALA A 31 -11.32 -3.01 5.08
N ALA A 32 -11.10 -4.29 5.35
CA ALA A 32 -11.20 -5.33 4.34
C ALA A 32 -12.68 -5.66 4.13
N ARG A 33 -13.15 -5.60 2.89
CA ARG A 33 -14.54 -5.89 2.53
C ARG A 33 -14.60 -7.24 1.83
N ASP A 34 -15.42 -8.14 2.35
CA ASP A 34 -15.72 -9.39 1.66
C ASP A 34 -16.39 -9.09 0.31
N GLN A 35 -15.97 -9.83 -0.71
CA GLN A 35 -16.49 -9.77 -2.07
C GLN A 35 -17.04 -11.13 -2.52
N GLY A 36 -17.13 -12.10 -1.61
CA GLY A 36 -17.59 -13.45 -1.86
C GLY A 36 -16.53 -14.32 -2.55
N ARG A 37 -16.79 -15.64 -2.56
CA ARG A 37 -15.91 -16.65 -3.20
C ARG A 37 -14.45 -16.59 -2.73
N GLY A 38 -14.26 -16.29 -1.44
CA GLY A 38 -12.94 -16.14 -0.87
C GLY A 38 -12.18 -14.93 -1.41
N ARG A 39 -12.85 -13.89 -1.89
CA ARG A 39 -12.22 -12.63 -2.32
C ARG A 39 -12.55 -11.52 -1.34
N PHE A 40 -11.61 -10.61 -1.15
CA PHE A 40 -11.84 -9.37 -0.44
C PHE A 40 -11.26 -8.21 -1.21
N GLY A 41 -11.73 -7.00 -0.90
CA GLY A 41 -11.17 -5.77 -1.43
C GLY A 41 -11.08 -4.68 -0.39
N PHE A 42 -10.23 -3.69 -0.65
CA PHE A 42 -10.11 -2.49 0.16
C PHE A 42 -9.81 -1.28 -0.72
N ARG A 43 -10.10 -0.09 -0.20
CA ARG A 43 -9.82 1.18 -0.87
C ARG A 43 -8.75 1.93 -0.11
N LEU A 44 -7.67 2.26 -0.80
CA LEU A 44 -6.62 3.14 -0.30
C LEU A 44 -6.85 4.56 -0.84
N PRO A 45 -7.26 5.53 0.00
CA PRO A 45 -7.22 6.94 -0.34
C PRO A 45 -5.75 7.38 -0.36
N TYR A 46 -5.23 7.80 -1.51
CA TYR A 46 -3.81 8.12 -1.62
C TYR A 46 -3.38 9.33 -0.78
N VAL A 47 -4.32 10.18 -0.36
CA VAL A 47 -4.06 11.28 0.58
C VAL A 47 -3.43 10.80 1.90
N MET A 48 -3.71 9.57 2.35
CA MET A 48 -3.16 9.04 3.59
C MET A 48 -1.65 8.74 3.48
N PRO A 49 -1.18 7.87 2.55
CA PRO A 49 0.24 7.67 2.35
C PRO A 49 0.95 8.92 1.80
N LEU A 50 0.25 9.81 1.09
CA LEU A 50 0.82 11.07 0.65
C LEU A 50 1.14 11.99 1.83
N ALA A 51 0.29 12.05 2.86
CA ALA A 51 0.57 12.86 4.06
C ALA A 51 1.79 12.33 4.86
N GLY A 52 1.99 11.01 4.85
CA GLY A 52 3.15 10.37 5.48
C GLY A 52 4.38 10.24 4.59
N HIS A 53 4.34 10.74 3.34
CA HIS A 53 5.44 10.66 2.38
C HIS A 53 6.52 11.68 2.76
N ALA A 54 7.52 11.22 3.50
CA ALA A 54 8.53 12.04 4.16
C ALA A 54 9.80 12.19 3.31
N ALA A 55 10.17 11.14 2.56
CA ALA A 55 11.39 11.11 1.77
C ALA A 55 11.12 11.34 0.27
N PRO A 56 12.16 11.59 -0.56
CA PRO A 56 12.02 11.60 -2.03
C PRO A 56 11.46 10.29 -2.58
N GLN A 57 11.60 9.19 -1.84
CA GLN A 57 11.05 7.90 -2.19
C GLN A 57 10.66 7.11 -0.93
N ASP A 58 9.39 6.74 -0.84
CA ASP A 58 8.85 5.90 0.23
C ASP A 58 8.18 4.64 -0.32
N VAL A 59 8.27 3.57 0.47
CA VAL A 59 7.61 2.29 0.19
C VAL A 59 6.68 1.96 1.32
N TRP A 60 5.42 1.67 0.98
CA TRP A 60 4.38 1.25 1.91
C TRP A 60 4.05 -0.22 1.70
N ASP A 61 4.15 -1.02 2.75
CA ASP A 61 3.79 -2.43 2.72
C ASP A 61 2.36 -2.65 3.21
N PHE A 62 1.70 -3.65 2.63
CA PHE A 62 0.34 -4.03 2.98
C PHE A 62 0.32 -5.37 3.73
N ALA A 63 -0.44 -5.44 4.81
CA ALA A 63 -0.71 -6.70 5.51
C ALA A 63 -2.20 -6.81 5.89
N LEU A 64 -2.79 -7.98 5.69
CA LEU A 64 -4.08 -8.34 6.28
C LEU A 64 -3.88 -8.58 7.78
N LEU A 65 -4.74 -7.97 8.58
CA LEU A 65 -4.94 -8.26 10.00
C LEU A 65 -6.25 -9.06 10.08
N PRO A 66 -6.19 -10.40 10.16
CA PRO A 66 -7.40 -11.23 10.14
C PRO A 66 -8.24 -10.96 11.38
N GLU A 67 -7.58 -10.93 12.54
CA GLU A 67 -8.17 -10.74 13.86
C GLU A 67 -7.15 -10.06 14.79
N PRO A 68 -7.59 -9.37 15.86
CA PRO A 68 -6.68 -8.83 16.87
C PRO A 68 -5.78 -9.91 17.48
N GLY A 69 -4.49 -9.61 17.64
CA GLY A 69 -3.51 -10.55 18.22
C GLY A 69 -3.01 -11.66 17.28
N VAL A 70 -3.62 -11.82 16.10
CA VAL A 70 -3.11 -12.73 15.07
C VAL A 70 -1.98 -12.04 14.28
N ALA A 71 -0.97 -12.83 13.91
CA ALA A 71 0.16 -12.33 13.13
C ALA A 71 -0.33 -11.70 11.81
N PRO A 72 0.14 -10.50 11.44
CA PRO A 72 -0.18 -9.87 10.17
C PRO A 72 0.25 -10.75 8.98
N VAL A 73 -0.60 -10.85 7.97
CA VAL A 73 -0.34 -11.63 6.75
C VAL A 73 0.00 -10.66 5.62
N PRO A 74 1.25 -10.62 5.10
CA PRO A 74 1.59 -9.79 3.95
C PRO A 74 0.67 -10.06 2.76
N LEU A 75 0.17 -8.99 2.13
CA LEU A 75 -0.61 -9.14 0.91
C LEU A 75 0.37 -9.44 -0.23
N GLY A 76 0.06 -10.40 -1.12
CA GLY A 76 0.88 -10.68 -2.32
C GLY A 76 0.91 -12.15 -2.73
N ARG A 77 0.85 -13.05 -1.74
CA ARG A 77 0.59 -14.50 -1.94
C ARG A 77 -0.88 -14.84 -2.28
N VAL A 78 -1.70 -13.80 -2.33
CA VAL A 78 -3.15 -13.75 -2.30
C VAL A 78 -3.71 -13.36 -3.69
N LEU A 79 -2.82 -13.16 -4.67
CA LEU A 79 -3.10 -12.87 -6.08
C LEU A 79 -2.79 -14.12 -6.93
N GLY A 80 -3.39 -15.26 -6.60
CA GLY A 80 -3.12 -16.59 -7.20
C GLY A 80 -3.19 -16.69 -8.73
N ASP A 81 -3.58 -15.64 -9.45
CA ASP A 81 -3.62 -15.54 -10.92
C ASP A 81 -2.51 -14.66 -11.54
N LEU A 82 -1.59 -14.08 -10.76
CA LEU A 82 -0.44 -13.32 -11.30
C LEU A 82 0.78 -14.20 -11.61
N VAL A 83 0.60 -15.52 -11.69
CA VAL A 83 1.56 -16.44 -12.30
C VAL A 83 1.37 -16.42 -13.82
N ASP A 84 1.59 -15.26 -14.42
CA ASP A 84 2.30 -15.22 -15.69
C ASP A 84 3.65 -14.56 -15.39
N ARG A 85 4.56 -15.40 -14.91
CA ARG A 85 5.93 -15.05 -14.53
C ARG A 85 6.68 -14.55 -15.77
N LYS A 86 6.60 -13.25 -16.06
CA LYS A 86 7.64 -12.44 -16.75
C LYS A 86 7.31 -10.97 -16.99
N ARG A 87 6.13 -10.48 -16.60
CA ARG A 87 5.88 -9.04 -16.53
C ARG A 87 5.52 -8.70 -15.09
N VAL A 88 6.40 -7.96 -14.40
CA VAL A 88 5.96 -7.13 -13.27
C VAL A 88 4.76 -6.37 -13.83
N ALA A 89 3.55 -6.61 -13.32
CA ALA A 89 2.39 -5.85 -13.74
C ALA A 89 2.71 -4.38 -13.43
N VAL A 90 3.16 -3.63 -14.43
CA VAL A 90 3.45 -2.21 -14.31
C VAL A 90 2.10 -1.54 -14.27
N LEU A 91 1.52 -1.44 -13.07
CA LEU A 91 0.36 -0.59 -12.86
C LEU A 91 0.80 0.84 -13.19
N PRO A 92 0.03 1.58 -14.03
CA PRO A 92 0.41 2.92 -14.43
C PRO A 92 0.53 3.82 -13.19
N TYR A 93 1.51 4.72 -13.23
CA TYR A 93 1.69 5.69 -12.17
C TYR A 93 0.47 6.61 -12.10
N THR A 94 0.00 6.87 -10.89
CA THR A 94 -0.86 8.01 -10.58
C THR A 94 0.04 9.15 -10.13
N SER A 95 -0.04 10.30 -10.77
CA SER A 95 0.63 11.52 -10.29
C SER A 95 -0.25 12.21 -9.26
N LEU A 96 0.34 12.65 -8.16
CA LEU A 96 -0.28 13.43 -7.09
C LEU A 96 0.61 14.66 -6.80
N GLU A 97 0.03 15.70 -6.24
CA GLU A 97 0.79 16.86 -5.77
C GLU A 97 1.04 16.74 -4.25
N HIS A 98 2.32 16.66 -3.85
CA HIS A 98 2.74 16.69 -2.46
C HIS A 98 3.18 18.12 -2.08
N PRO A 99 2.68 18.70 -0.98
CA PRO A 99 2.94 20.10 -0.63
C PRO A 99 4.43 20.49 -0.55
N ALA A 100 5.30 19.57 -0.12
CA ALA A 100 6.75 19.81 -0.03
C ALA A 100 7.59 19.07 -1.10
N GLY A 101 6.97 18.09 -1.78
CA GLY A 101 7.65 17.17 -2.69
C GLY A 101 7.39 17.45 -4.17
N GLY A 102 6.52 18.44 -4.46
CA GLY A 102 5.98 18.69 -5.79
C GLY A 102 5.21 17.47 -6.30
N THR A 103 5.30 17.23 -7.61
CA THR A 103 4.69 16.06 -8.22
C THR A 103 5.31 14.75 -7.68
N THR A 104 4.49 13.92 -7.07
CA THR A 104 4.82 12.57 -6.58
C THR A 104 4.10 11.52 -7.42
N ARG A 105 4.85 10.57 -7.97
CA ARG A 105 4.32 9.40 -8.67
C ARG A 105 4.06 8.26 -7.70
N VAL A 106 2.89 7.66 -7.83
CA VAL A 106 2.42 6.56 -6.99
C VAL A 106 2.09 5.35 -7.84
N ARG A 107 2.57 4.16 -7.44
CA ARG A 107 2.14 2.90 -8.06
C ARG A 107 2.15 1.73 -7.07
N PRO A 108 1.18 0.80 -7.13
CA PRO A 108 1.33 -0.50 -6.49
C PRO A 108 2.32 -1.37 -7.29
N PHE A 109 3.08 -2.22 -6.59
CA PHE A 109 4.01 -3.17 -7.19
C PHE A 109 4.16 -4.41 -6.31
N VAL A 110 4.63 -5.53 -6.88
CA VAL A 110 5.01 -6.72 -6.11
C VAL A 110 6.52 -6.67 -5.87
N ASN A 111 6.92 -6.77 -4.60
CA ASN A 111 8.31 -6.71 -4.19
C ASN A 111 9.02 -8.08 -4.35
N VAL A 112 10.32 -8.12 -4.06
CA VAL A 112 11.17 -9.32 -4.22
C VAL A 112 10.73 -10.52 -3.36
N ARG A 113 9.97 -10.29 -2.28
CA ARG A 113 9.39 -11.35 -1.43
C ARG A 113 8.08 -11.89 -1.98
N GLY A 114 7.55 -11.29 -3.05
CA GLY A 114 6.25 -11.61 -3.60
C GLY A 114 5.09 -10.86 -2.92
N ASP A 115 5.40 -9.85 -2.09
CA ASP A 115 4.39 -9.07 -1.38
C ASP A 115 4.01 -7.80 -2.17
N LEU A 116 2.73 -7.46 -2.19
CA LEU A 116 2.18 -6.19 -2.66
C LEU A 116 2.67 -5.06 -1.75
N SER A 117 3.20 -4.03 -2.39
CA SER A 117 3.64 -2.78 -1.78
C SER A 117 3.19 -1.59 -2.65
N LEU A 118 3.27 -0.38 -2.12
CA LEU A 118 3.06 0.88 -2.85
C LEU A 118 4.37 1.65 -2.88
N LEU A 119 4.78 2.09 -4.07
CA LEU A 119 5.90 3.01 -4.24
C LEU A 119 5.36 4.43 -4.40
N MET A 120 5.90 5.35 -3.61
CA MET A 120 5.75 6.79 -3.82
C MET A 120 7.13 7.37 -4.12
N ARG A 121 7.21 8.18 -5.18
CA ARG A 121 8.47 8.79 -5.61
C ARG A 121 8.24 10.17 -6.17
N ASP A 122 8.96 11.15 -5.64
CA ASP A 122 8.96 12.51 -6.16
C ASP A 122 9.59 12.53 -7.55
N THR A 123 9.07 13.36 -8.46
CA THR A 123 9.62 13.51 -9.82
C THR A 123 10.62 14.65 -9.93
N GLY A 124 10.68 15.53 -8.93
CA GLY A 124 11.64 16.63 -8.83
C GLY A 124 12.38 16.61 -7.50
N GLU A 125 13.14 17.66 -7.24
CA GLU A 125 13.80 17.84 -5.95
C GLU A 125 12.78 18.19 -4.87
N ARG A 126 12.87 17.50 -3.74
CA ARG A 126 12.05 17.79 -2.57
C ARG A 126 12.55 19.08 -1.94
N THR A 127 11.67 20.05 -1.80
CA THR A 127 11.99 21.23 -1.01
C THR A 127 12.01 20.81 0.46
N ALA A 128 13.10 21.12 1.18
CA ALA A 128 13.18 20.84 2.61
C ALA A 128 11.95 21.45 3.30
N ARG A 129 11.26 20.68 4.15
CA ARG A 129 10.23 21.27 5.03
C ARG A 129 10.96 22.31 5.88
N LEU A 130 10.61 23.59 5.71
CA LEU A 130 10.93 24.57 6.74
C LEU A 130 10.27 24.08 8.03
N PRO A 131 11.00 24.07 9.17
CA PRO A 131 10.36 23.76 10.45
C PRO A 131 9.17 24.70 10.63
N ALA A 132 8.05 24.14 11.08
CA ALA A 132 6.90 24.96 11.46
C ALA A 132 7.29 25.73 12.73
N ASP A 133 7.25 27.06 12.66
CA ASP A 133 7.34 27.97 13.82
C ASP A 133 6.17 27.74 14.80
#